data_AF-A0A816HNN8-F1
#
_entry.id   AF-A0A816HNN8-F1
#
_cell.length_a   1.000
_cell.length_b   1.000
_cell.length_c   1.000
_cell.angle_alpha   90.00
_cell.angle_beta   90.00
_cell.angle_gamma   90.00
#
_symmetry.space_group_name_H-M   'P 1'
#
loop_
_entity.id
_entity.type
_entity.pdbx_description
1 polymer ?
#
loop_
_entity_poly.entity_id
_entity_poly.type
_entity_poly.pdbx_seq_one_letter_code
_entity_poly.pdbx_strand_id
1 'polypeptide(L)'
;RGTSSTLADFSFQKLDLGEIPPRIGGVKVYTDNVRDQIMMDIEVVYAGDAIIKAKLKGIVCGIKDIQFVGDIRIILSPLINTIPLVGAATFFFLKKPSFDFKLTDAGTLVDIRGLHDLLLVQINDIIASMMVLPNRQVLPFVKDIPIGYLRWSNPQGVVRAFILRAQDLINADIVGKSDPFVKVKVPGSIEYRTKTIDNTLNPEWNEIFEFVVEQYESDSIEFEVYDEDHVKDDFIGRAQLRLNTLVDNDDINTWLTLQDVKQGSLNVSLQYFSLTKQKSALEIIERKNNVMIKREKLSKALLVCYIDRCLNLPRSKKKHQEPNPFCRVKVEGTETKTQTFESQTNPQFEHISQILCANPLHEKLKIDVCNAQSKNEVIAYFEMPIKQIYD
;
A
#
# COMPACT_ATOMS: atom_id res chain seq x y z
N ARG A 1 -18.63 -9.50 -0.94
CA ARG A 1 -18.78 -8.58 -2.10
C ARG A 1 -19.98 -9.08 -2.89
N GLY A 2 -21.03 -8.26 -3.03
CA GLY A 2 -22.23 -8.64 -3.78
C GLY A 2 -21.86 -8.86 -5.25
N THR A 3 -21.98 -10.09 -5.72
CA THR A 3 -21.87 -10.41 -7.14
C THR A 3 -23.07 -9.78 -7.83
N SER A 4 -22.83 -8.74 -8.62
CA SER A 4 -23.84 -8.19 -9.52
C SER A 4 -24.38 -9.33 -10.39
N SER A 5 -25.69 -9.58 -10.33
CA SER A 5 -26.43 -10.59 -11.10
C SER A 5 -26.44 -10.32 -12.62
N THR A 6 -25.70 -9.31 -13.09
CA THR A 6 -25.69 -8.86 -14.48
C THR A 6 -24.79 -9.67 -15.41
N LEU A 7 -23.84 -10.44 -14.88
CA LEU A 7 -22.85 -11.23 -15.66
C LEU A 7 -23.09 -12.74 -15.60
N ALA A 8 -24.20 -13.21 -15.01
CA ALA A 8 -24.45 -14.64 -14.82
C ALA A 8 -24.41 -15.46 -16.13
N ASP A 9 -24.74 -14.84 -17.26
CA ASP A 9 -24.76 -15.47 -18.59
C ASP A 9 -23.52 -15.11 -19.44
N PHE A 10 -22.46 -14.56 -18.85
CA PHE A 10 -21.23 -14.25 -19.57
C PHE A 10 -20.45 -15.54 -19.89
N SER A 11 -20.03 -15.70 -21.14
CA SER A 11 -19.18 -16.83 -21.55
C SER A 11 -18.21 -16.43 -22.66
N PHE A 12 -16.97 -16.93 -22.59
CA PHE A 12 -16.04 -16.85 -23.71
C PHE A 12 -16.44 -17.89 -24.77
N GLN A 13 -16.70 -17.44 -25.99
CA GLN A 13 -16.95 -18.31 -27.14
C GLN A 13 -15.66 -18.67 -27.88
N LYS A 14 -14.72 -17.73 -27.93
CA LYS A 14 -13.40 -17.92 -28.51
C LYS A 14 -12.39 -17.10 -27.73
N LEU A 15 -11.27 -17.73 -27.37
CA LEU A 15 -10.10 -17.07 -26.79
C LEU A 15 -8.89 -17.56 -27.58
N ASP A 16 -8.43 -16.71 -28.49
CA ASP A 16 -7.34 -17.00 -29.42
C ASP A 16 -6.36 -15.83 -29.36
N LEU A 17 -5.12 -16.09 -28.95
CA LEU A 17 -4.11 -15.05 -28.76
C LEU A 17 -3.31 -14.74 -30.04
N GLY A 18 -3.69 -15.36 -31.16
CA GLY A 18 -3.03 -15.16 -32.44
C GLY A 18 -1.66 -15.84 -32.54
N GLU A 19 -1.01 -15.63 -33.68
CA GLU A 19 0.30 -16.19 -33.98
C GLU A 19 1.44 -15.18 -33.82
N ILE A 20 1.10 -13.88 -33.75
CA ILE A 20 2.10 -12.82 -33.60
C ILE A 20 2.53 -12.73 -32.13
N PRO A 21 3.79 -13.05 -31.78
CA PRO A 21 4.23 -12.99 -30.39
C PRO A 21 4.47 -11.54 -29.92
N PRO A 22 4.44 -11.29 -28.61
CA PRO A 22 4.90 -10.02 -28.05
C PRO A 22 6.37 -9.79 -28.37
N ARG A 23 6.72 -8.54 -28.64
CA ARG A 23 8.10 -8.08 -28.84
C ARG A 23 8.64 -7.52 -27.54
N ILE A 24 9.87 -7.89 -27.24
CA ILE A 24 10.64 -7.34 -26.14
C ILE A 24 11.47 -6.19 -26.71
N GLY A 25 11.26 -4.99 -26.17
CA GLY A 25 12.02 -3.79 -26.47
C GLY A 25 13.26 -3.68 -25.60
N GLY A 26 13.49 -2.50 -25.03
CA GLY A 26 14.61 -2.26 -24.13
C GLY A 26 14.54 -3.13 -22.87
N VAL A 27 15.68 -3.71 -22.48
CA VAL A 27 15.86 -4.42 -21.20
C VAL A 27 16.88 -3.66 -20.37
N LYS A 28 16.49 -3.24 -19.17
CA LYS A 28 17.38 -2.59 -18.21
C LYS A 28 17.44 -3.40 -16.93
N VAL A 29 18.64 -3.85 -16.55
CA VAL A 29 18.87 -4.63 -15.33
C VAL A 29 19.42 -3.71 -14.24
N TYR A 30 18.86 -3.83 -13.03
CA TYR A 30 19.30 -3.12 -11.84
C TYR A 30 20.00 -4.10 -10.91
N THR A 31 21.30 -3.92 -10.74
CA THR A 31 22.15 -4.73 -9.85
C THR A 31 22.50 -4.01 -8.55
N ASP A 32 22.27 -2.70 -8.51
CA ASP A 32 22.63 -1.88 -7.36
C ASP A 32 21.49 -1.93 -6.33
N ASN A 33 21.86 -2.13 -5.06
CA ASN A 33 21.04 -1.98 -3.84
C ASN A 33 20.37 -3.21 -3.20
N VAL A 34 20.35 -4.42 -3.79
CA VAL A 34 19.85 -5.61 -3.09
C VAL A 34 20.59 -6.88 -3.51
N ARG A 35 21.33 -7.52 -2.59
CA ARG A 35 22.16 -8.72 -2.87
C ARG A 35 21.37 -9.99 -3.20
N ASP A 36 20.07 -10.04 -2.85
CA ASP A 36 19.28 -11.28 -2.86
C ASP A 36 18.18 -11.29 -3.94
N GLN A 37 18.21 -10.36 -4.90
CA GLN A 37 17.26 -10.30 -6.00
C GLN A 37 17.91 -9.75 -7.28
N ILE A 38 17.35 -10.12 -8.43
CA ILE A 38 17.65 -9.49 -9.72
C ILE A 38 16.41 -8.72 -10.16
N MET A 39 16.55 -7.42 -10.38
CA MET A 39 15.47 -6.58 -10.87
C MET A 39 15.75 -6.15 -12.31
N MET A 40 14.74 -6.22 -13.16
CA MET A 40 14.84 -5.77 -14.55
C MET A 40 13.55 -5.11 -14.99
N ASP A 41 13.68 -4.06 -15.80
CA ASP A 41 12.58 -3.44 -16.52
C ASP A 41 12.65 -3.87 -17.98
N ILE A 42 11.51 -4.31 -18.50
CA ILE A 42 11.36 -4.80 -19.86
C ILE A 42 10.21 -4.05 -20.52
N GLU A 43 10.51 -3.34 -21.60
CA GLU A 43 9.49 -2.81 -22.48
C GLU A 43 8.85 -3.96 -23.28
N VAL A 44 7.53 -4.12 -23.16
CA VAL A 44 6.77 -5.13 -23.90
C VAL A 44 5.83 -4.43 -24.85
N VAL A 45 5.95 -4.78 -26.13
CA VAL A 45 5.11 -4.29 -27.23
C VAL A 45 4.45 -5.48 -27.88
N TYR A 46 3.13 -5.56 -27.79
CA TYR A 46 2.31 -6.56 -28.46
C TYR A 46 1.35 -5.85 -29.41
N ALA A 47 1.43 -6.19 -30.68
CA ALA A 47 0.49 -5.73 -31.69
C ALA A 47 0.10 -6.97 -32.49
N GLY A 48 -0.84 -7.73 -31.93
CA GLY A 48 -1.13 -9.08 -32.36
C GLY A 48 -2.52 -9.27 -32.95
N ASP A 49 -2.67 -10.39 -33.61
CA ASP A 49 -3.85 -10.86 -34.30
C ASP A 49 -4.81 -11.65 -33.37
N ALA A 50 -4.71 -11.44 -32.06
CA ALA A 50 -5.60 -12.04 -31.08
C ALA A 50 -7.07 -11.76 -31.40
N ILE A 51 -7.92 -12.75 -31.15
CA ILE A 51 -9.37 -12.69 -31.29
C ILE A 51 -10.00 -13.26 -30.02
N ILE A 52 -10.71 -12.40 -29.30
CA ILE A 52 -11.48 -12.80 -28.12
C ILE A 52 -12.94 -12.52 -28.39
N LYS A 53 -13.78 -13.55 -28.38
CA LYS A 53 -15.24 -13.43 -28.51
C LYS A 53 -15.92 -13.87 -27.23
N ALA A 54 -16.86 -13.07 -26.76
CA ALA A 54 -17.69 -13.35 -25.61
C ALA A 54 -19.17 -13.22 -25.97
N LYS A 55 -20.01 -13.92 -25.21
CA LYS A 55 -21.46 -13.85 -25.29
C LYS A 55 -22.01 -13.44 -23.94
N LEU A 56 -22.94 -12.49 -23.94
CA LEU A 56 -23.69 -12.06 -22.77
C LEU A 56 -25.15 -11.84 -23.17
N LYS A 57 -26.08 -12.55 -22.52
CA LYS A 57 -27.54 -12.41 -22.74
C LYS A 57 -27.96 -12.45 -24.22
N GLY A 58 -27.32 -13.31 -25.01
CA GLY A 58 -27.61 -13.48 -26.44
C GLY A 58 -26.84 -12.54 -27.37
N ILE A 59 -26.25 -11.45 -26.86
CA ILE A 59 -25.40 -10.55 -27.63
C ILE A 59 -23.99 -11.15 -27.69
N VAL A 60 -23.45 -11.28 -28.91
CA VAL A 60 -22.05 -11.67 -29.14
C VAL A 60 -21.24 -10.40 -29.37
N CYS A 61 -20.20 -10.21 -28.58
CA CYS A 61 -19.20 -9.17 -28.78
C CYS A 61 -17.83 -9.82 -28.92
N GLY A 62 -16.94 -9.17 -29.66
CA GLY A 62 -15.57 -9.60 -29.70
C GLY A 62 -14.62 -8.44 -29.85
N ILE A 63 -13.39 -8.69 -29.45
CA ILE A 63 -12.25 -7.80 -29.65
C ILE A 63 -11.23 -8.53 -30.51
N LYS A 64 -10.60 -7.79 -31.42
CA LYS A 64 -9.51 -8.25 -32.27
C LYS A 64 -8.42 -7.20 -32.40
N ASP A 65 -7.33 -7.54 -33.06
CA ASP A 65 -6.21 -6.64 -33.34
C ASP A 65 -5.72 -5.96 -32.04
N ILE A 66 -5.49 -6.78 -31.00
CA ILE A 66 -5.14 -6.29 -29.67
C ILE A 66 -3.75 -5.67 -29.71
N GLN A 67 -3.67 -4.44 -29.23
CA GLN A 67 -2.44 -3.69 -29.06
C GLN A 67 -2.21 -3.43 -27.57
N PHE A 68 -0.97 -3.66 -27.15
CA PHE A 68 -0.56 -3.56 -25.77
C PHE A 68 0.88 -3.05 -25.73
N VAL A 69 1.12 -1.97 -24.99
CA VAL A 69 2.45 -1.39 -24.78
C VAL A 69 2.62 -1.06 -23.31
N GLY A 70 3.69 -1.53 -22.69
CA GLY A 70 4.00 -1.15 -21.33
C GLY A 70 5.34 -1.65 -20.83
N ASP A 71 5.84 -0.97 -19.79
CA ASP A 71 7.06 -1.33 -19.08
C ASP A 71 6.73 -2.28 -17.92
N ILE A 72 7.16 -3.53 -18.05
CA ILE A 72 7.04 -4.56 -17.02
C ILE A 72 8.31 -4.56 -16.18
N ARG A 73 8.16 -4.41 -14.87
CA ARG A 73 9.22 -4.73 -13.92
C ARG A 73 9.13 -6.20 -13.53
N ILE A 74 10.23 -6.91 -13.68
CA ILE A 74 10.41 -8.30 -13.23
C ILE A 74 11.42 -8.30 -12.09
N ILE A 75 11.05 -8.95 -10.97
CA ILE A 75 11.91 -9.18 -9.82
C ILE A 75 12.07 -10.68 -9.64
N LEU A 76 13.29 -11.18 -9.80
CA LEU A 76 13.66 -12.56 -9.56
C LEU A 76 14.15 -12.69 -8.10
N SER A 77 13.36 -13.34 -7.25
CA SER A 77 13.61 -13.44 -5.81
C SER A 77 12.83 -14.60 -5.16
N PRO A 78 13.34 -15.24 -4.10
CA PRO A 78 14.71 -15.13 -3.60
C PRO A 78 15.70 -15.79 -4.56
N LEU A 79 16.95 -15.32 -4.58
CA LEU A 79 18.03 -16.08 -5.19
C LEU A 79 18.36 -17.29 -4.31
N ILE A 80 18.43 -18.47 -4.90
CA ILE A 80 18.68 -19.74 -4.22
C ILE A 80 19.94 -20.41 -4.78
N ASN A 81 20.60 -21.24 -3.97
CA ASN A 81 21.87 -21.90 -4.34
C ASN A 81 21.68 -23.25 -5.05
N THR A 82 20.46 -23.57 -5.49
CA THR A 82 20.10 -24.77 -6.24
C THR A 82 19.34 -24.39 -7.50
N ILE A 83 19.48 -25.16 -8.58
CA ILE A 83 18.72 -24.93 -9.83
C ILE A 83 17.21 -24.96 -9.53
N PRO A 84 16.42 -23.96 -9.97
CA PRO A 84 16.69 -23.00 -11.05
C PRO A 84 17.40 -21.69 -10.67
N LEU A 85 18.05 -21.60 -9.50
CA LEU A 85 18.78 -20.45 -8.93
C LEU A 85 17.90 -19.26 -8.52
N VAL A 86 16.63 -19.29 -8.91
CA VAL A 86 15.63 -18.30 -8.57
C VAL A 86 14.42 -19.01 -7.98
N GLY A 87 13.94 -18.54 -6.84
CA GLY A 87 12.73 -19.06 -6.23
C GLY A 87 11.50 -18.72 -7.06
N ALA A 88 11.28 -17.45 -7.38
CA ALA A 88 10.12 -16.99 -8.13
C ALA A 88 10.44 -15.77 -9.00
N ALA A 89 9.57 -15.52 -9.98
CA ALA A 89 9.51 -14.26 -10.70
C ALA A 89 8.26 -13.47 -10.29
N THR A 90 8.46 -12.26 -9.80
CA THR A 90 7.40 -11.30 -9.53
C THR A 90 7.36 -10.27 -10.65
N PHE A 91 6.18 -10.00 -11.22
CA PHE A 91 6.02 -9.05 -12.31
C PHE A 91 4.84 -8.11 -12.09
N PHE A 92 5.02 -6.84 -12.49
CA PHE A 92 4.01 -5.79 -12.44
C PHE A 92 4.39 -4.66 -13.40
N PHE A 93 3.42 -3.82 -13.74
CA PHE A 93 3.60 -2.63 -14.56
C PHE A 93 4.07 -1.45 -13.72
N LEU A 94 5.09 -0.73 -14.21
CA LEU A 94 5.56 0.51 -13.59
C LEU A 94 4.55 1.65 -13.70
N LYS A 95 3.81 1.67 -14.81
CA LYS A 95 2.77 2.64 -15.12
C LYS A 95 1.63 1.89 -15.80
N LYS A 96 0.43 2.46 -15.74
CA LYS A 96 -0.72 1.93 -16.48
C LYS A 96 -0.32 1.71 -17.95
N PRO A 97 -0.36 0.48 -18.47
CA PRO A 97 0.03 0.21 -19.84
C PRO A 97 -1.00 0.79 -20.80
N SER A 98 -0.57 1.05 -22.03
CA SER A 98 -1.48 1.35 -23.14
C SER A 98 -2.10 0.05 -23.64
N PHE A 99 -3.42 0.02 -23.76
CA PHE A 99 -4.17 -1.10 -24.30
C PHE A 99 -5.19 -0.56 -25.31
N ASP A 100 -5.23 -1.17 -26.49
CA ASP A 100 -6.21 -0.85 -27.53
C ASP A 100 -6.63 -2.13 -28.28
N PHE A 101 -7.78 -2.07 -28.94
CA PHE A 101 -8.35 -3.18 -29.70
C PHE A 101 -9.41 -2.67 -30.67
N LYS A 102 -9.76 -3.49 -31.66
CA LYS A 102 -10.91 -3.27 -32.53
C LYS A 102 -12.07 -4.17 -32.14
N LEU A 103 -13.29 -3.62 -32.13
CA LEU A 103 -14.49 -4.43 -31.95
C LEU A 103 -14.76 -5.27 -33.20
N THR A 104 -15.06 -6.56 -33.02
CA THR A 104 -15.65 -7.40 -34.05
C THR A 104 -17.16 -7.30 -34.00
N ASP A 105 -17.80 -7.69 -35.11
CA ASP A 105 -19.26 -7.84 -35.14
C ASP A 105 -20.00 -6.51 -34.81
N ALA A 106 -19.38 -5.37 -35.18
CA ALA A 106 -19.88 -4.02 -34.87
C ALA A 106 -21.31 -3.76 -35.39
N GLY A 107 -21.76 -4.50 -36.42
CA GLY A 107 -23.13 -4.43 -36.93
C GLY A 107 -24.21 -4.81 -35.91
N THR A 108 -23.92 -5.73 -34.98
CA THR A 108 -24.82 -6.08 -33.86
C THR A 108 -24.64 -5.18 -32.64
N LEU A 109 -23.67 -4.27 -32.68
CA LEU A 109 -23.27 -3.39 -31.58
C LEU A 109 -23.53 -1.90 -31.90
N VAL A 110 -24.11 -1.59 -33.07
CA VAL A 110 -24.43 -0.21 -33.51
C VAL A 110 -25.30 0.52 -32.49
N ASP A 111 -26.19 -0.22 -31.82
CA ASP A 111 -27.10 0.33 -30.82
C ASP A 111 -26.40 0.74 -29.51
N ILE A 112 -25.15 0.31 -29.30
CA ILE A 112 -24.38 0.59 -28.08
C ILE A 112 -23.27 1.60 -28.40
N ARG A 113 -23.68 2.85 -28.63
CA ARG A 113 -22.76 3.98 -28.81
C ARG A 113 -21.84 4.11 -27.57
N GLY A 114 -20.53 4.20 -27.80
CA GLY A 114 -19.53 4.32 -26.73
C GLY A 114 -19.14 2.99 -26.06
N LEU A 115 -19.57 1.84 -26.59
CA LEU A 115 -19.16 0.53 -26.06
C LEU A 115 -17.65 0.33 -26.08
N HIS A 116 -16.97 0.81 -27.12
CA HIS A 116 -15.50 0.73 -27.22
C HIS A 116 -14.83 1.49 -26.08
N ASP A 117 -15.18 2.76 -25.89
CA ASP A 117 -14.66 3.59 -24.79
C ASP A 117 -14.96 2.97 -23.42
N LEU A 118 -16.18 2.47 -23.21
CA LEU A 118 -16.56 1.80 -21.96
C LEU A 118 -15.71 0.56 -21.71
N LEU A 119 -15.55 -0.31 -22.71
CA LEU A 119 -14.72 -1.51 -22.60
C LEU A 119 -13.25 -1.15 -22.38
N LEU A 120 -12.74 -0.13 -23.07
CA LEU A 120 -11.38 0.35 -22.85
C LEU A 120 -11.18 0.81 -21.41
N VAL A 121 -12.10 1.62 -20.85
CA VAL A 121 -12.02 2.05 -19.44
C VAL A 121 -12.04 0.82 -18.52
N GLN A 122 -12.98 -0.11 -18.71
CA GLN A 122 -13.10 -1.29 -17.86
C GLN A 122 -11.88 -2.22 -17.92
N ILE A 123 -11.37 -2.52 -19.12
CA ILE A 123 -10.19 -3.37 -19.29
C ILE A 123 -8.98 -2.70 -18.65
N ASN A 124 -8.82 -1.40 -18.88
CA ASN A 124 -7.74 -0.63 -18.29
C ASN A 124 -7.80 -0.61 -16.76
N ASP A 125 -9.00 -0.49 -16.18
CA ASP A 125 -9.19 -0.51 -14.73
C ASP A 125 -8.95 -1.92 -14.16
N ILE A 126 -9.31 -2.98 -14.89
CA ILE A 126 -8.98 -4.37 -14.54
C ILE A 126 -7.46 -4.58 -14.57
N ILE A 127 -6.77 -4.18 -15.63
CA ILE A 127 -5.31 -4.29 -15.74
C ILE A 127 -4.63 -3.49 -14.61
N ALA A 128 -5.08 -2.26 -14.36
CA ALA A 128 -4.56 -1.43 -13.28
C ALA A 128 -4.76 -2.09 -11.90
N SER A 129 -5.95 -2.61 -11.63
CA SER A 129 -6.26 -3.26 -10.36
C SER A 129 -5.61 -4.63 -10.16
N MET A 130 -5.10 -5.27 -11.21
CA MET A 130 -4.47 -6.59 -11.13
C MET A 130 -2.94 -6.57 -11.23
N MET A 131 -2.37 -5.66 -12.02
CA MET A 131 -0.97 -5.73 -12.42
C MET A 131 -0.22 -4.40 -12.25
N VAL A 132 -0.86 -3.33 -11.82
CA VAL A 132 -0.17 -2.09 -11.43
C VAL A 132 -0.02 -2.09 -9.91
N LEU A 133 1.08 -1.49 -9.45
CA LEU A 133 1.37 -1.37 -8.02
C LEU A 133 0.15 -0.82 -7.23
N PRO A 134 -0.10 -1.36 -6.02
CA PRO A 134 0.72 -2.31 -5.28
C PRO A 134 0.55 -3.78 -5.71
N ASN A 135 -0.28 -4.07 -6.71
CA ASN A 135 -0.57 -5.44 -7.13
C ASN A 135 0.60 -6.04 -7.92
N ARG A 136 1.05 -7.21 -7.47
CA ARG A 136 2.16 -7.95 -8.05
C ARG A 136 1.75 -9.38 -8.36
N GLN A 137 2.07 -9.83 -9.57
CA GLN A 137 1.86 -11.21 -9.96
C GLN A 137 3.12 -12.00 -9.67
N VAL A 138 2.97 -13.18 -9.07
CA VAL A 138 4.09 -14.03 -8.63
C VAL A 138 3.98 -15.37 -9.33
N LEU A 139 5.02 -15.73 -10.07
CA LEU A 139 5.21 -17.03 -10.70
C LEU A 139 6.29 -17.80 -9.93
N PRO A 140 5.92 -18.75 -9.05
CA PRO A 140 6.89 -19.56 -8.32
C PRO A 140 7.56 -20.59 -9.25
N PHE A 141 8.88 -20.74 -9.14
CA PHE A 141 9.66 -21.77 -9.83
C PHE A 141 9.98 -22.97 -8.95
N VAL A 142 10.00 -22.79 -7.63
CA VAL A 142 10.12 -23.89 -6.66
C VAL A 142 8.88 -24.01 -5.78
N LYS A 143 8.69 -25.19 -5.21
CA LYS A 143 7.61 -25.46 -4.24
C LYS A 143 7.92 -24.79 -2.91
N ASP A 144 6.88 -24.51 -2.13
CA ASP A 144 6.98 -24.01 -0.74
C ASP A 144 7.64 -22.63 -0.57
N ILE A 145 7.49 -21.76 -1.57
CA ILE A 145 7.86 -20.36 -1.45
C ILE A 145 6.74 -19.60 -0.74
N PRO A 146 7.06 -18.68 0.18
CA PRO A 146 6.06 -17.78 0.77
C PRO A 146 5.58 -16.77 -0.29
N ILE A 147 4.65 -17.19 -1.17
CA ILE A 147 4.10 -16.37 -2.26
C ILE A 147 3.50 -15.07 -1.71
N GLY A 148 2.84 -15.12 -0.56
CA GLY A 148 2.29 -13.93 0.12
C GLY A 148 3.33 -12.84 0.38
N TYR A 149 4.53 -13.23 0.83
CA TYR A 149 5.65 -12.30 1.04
C TYR A 149 6.15 -11.69 -0.28
N LEU A 150 6.17 -12.46 -1.37
CA LEU A 150 6.65 -11.98 -2.67
C LEU A 150 5.68 -11.04 -3.39
N ARG A 151 4.40 -11.09 -3.04
CA ARG A 151 3.39 -10.14 -3.52
C ARG A 151 3.57 -8.76 -2.90
N TRP A 152 4.28 -8.68 -1.79
CA TRP A 152 4.43 -7.45 -1.05
C TRP A 152 5.59 -6.59 -1.56
N SER A 153 5.37 -5.28 -1.55
CA SER A 153 6.41 -4.27 -1.72
C SER A 153 7.04 -3.95 -0.37
N ASN A 154 8.35 -4.20 -0.24
CA ASN A 154 9.09 -3.64 0.88
C ASN A 154 8.87 -2.12 0.93
N PRO A 155 8.61 -1.54 2.10
CA PRO A 155 8.53 -0.10 2.26
C PRO A 155 9.86 0.51 1.85
N GLN A 156 9.80 1.64 1.16
CA GLN A 156 10.97 2.34 0.67
C GLN A 156 11.56 3.29 1.74
N GLY A 157 10.74 3.71 2.70
CA GLY A 157 11.18 4.62 3.76
C GLY A 157 10.11 4.90 4.81
N VAL A 158 10.42 5.84 5.69
CA VAL A 158 9.50 6.43 6.65
C VAL A 158 9.55 7.94 6.50
N VAL A 159 8.39 8.58 6.40
CA VAL A 159 8.26 10.04 6.46
C VAL A 159 7.85 10.43 7.87
N ARG A 160 8.60 11.36 8.47
CA ARG A 160 8.21 12.02 9.71
C ARG A 160 7.72 13.42 9.41
N ALA A 161 6.47 13.70 9.75
CA ALA A 161 5.82 14.98 9.52
C ALA A 161 5.55 15.68 10.84
N PHE A 162 6.17 16.85 11.02
CA PHE A 162 5.91 17.77 12.12
C PHE A 162 4.90 18.81 11.62
N ILE A 163 3.71 18.79 12.21
CA ILE A 163 2.64 19.76 11.95
C ILE A 163 2.78 20.85 13.00
N LEU A 164 3.44 21.94 12.61
CA LEU A 164 3.87 22.97 13.56
C LEU A 164 2.72 23.92 13.88
N ARG A 165 2.26 24.66 12.86
CA ARG A 165 1.24 25.70 13.01
C ARG A 165 0.63 26.10 11.68
N ALA A 166 -0.47 26.83 11.71
CA ALA A 166 -1.00 27.53 10.55
C ALA A 166 -1.13 29.03 10.83
N GLN A 167 -1.28 29.82 9.78
CA GLN A 167 -1.54 31.26 9.87
C GLN A 167 -2.55 31.70 8.83
N ASP A 168 -3.29 32.77 9.17
CA ASP A 168 -4.27 33.43 8.32
C ASP A 168 -5.31 32.48 7.70
N LEU A 169 -5.75 31.47 8.46
CA LEU A 169 -6.81 30.57 8.01
C LEU A 169 -8.10 31.34 7.70
N ILE A 170 -8.94 30.78 6.82
CA ILE A 170 -10.30 31.28 6.65
C ILE A 170 -11.13 31.00 7.90
N ASN A 171 -12.06 31.88 8.22
CA ASN A 171 -13.05 31.63 9.26
C ASN A 171 -14.25 30.94 8.64
N ALA A 172 -14.56 29.70 9.04
CA ALA A 172 -15.77 29.00 8.61
C ALA A 172 -16.95 29.25 9.57
N ASP A 173 -16.67 29.60 10.83
CA ASP A 173 -17.68 29.87 11.83
C ASP A 173 -18.47 31.17 11.63
N ILE A 174 -19.78 31.08 11.88
CA ILE A 174 -20.69 32.23 11.91
C ILE A 174 -20.51 33.05 13.20
N VAL A 175 -20.22 32.37 14.32
CA VAL A 175 -20.04 32.99 15.64
C VAL A 175 -18.73 32.49 16.25
N GLY A 176 -17.75 33.39 16.32
CA GLY A 176 -16.40 33.04 16.80
C GLY A 176 -15.41 32.96 15.64
N LYS A 177 -14.28 32.30 15.90
CA LYS A 177 -13.32 31.87 14.89
C LYS A 177 -13.36 30.35 14.86
N SER A 178 -12.95 29.79 13.73
CA SER A 178 -12.72 28.36 13.57
C SER A 178 -11.93 27.70 14.71
N ASP A 179 -12.24 26.43 14.91
CA ASP A 179 -11.59 25.42 15.75
C ASP A 179 -10.77 24.47 14.86
N PRO A 180 -9.61 24.90 14.33
CA PRO A 180 -8.90 24.16 13.28
C PRO A 180 -8.15 22.90 13.77
N PHE A 181 -8.16 21.87 12.90
CA PHE A 181 -7.30 20.69 12.97
C PHE A 181 -6.82 20.27 11.57
N VAL A 182 -5.80 19.41 11.50
CA VAL A 182 -5.22 18.91 10.25
C VAL A 182 -5.35 17.40 10.16
N LYS A 183 -5.88 16.91 9.03
CA LYS A 183 -5.77 15.52 8.60
C LYS A 183 -4.54 15.37 7.71
N VAL A 184 -3.71 14.37 8.00
CA VAL A 184 -2.46 14.10 7.30
C VAL A 184 -2.46 12.67 6.80
N LYS A 185 -2.16 12.51 5.51
CA LYS A 185 -2.26 11.21 4.84
C LYS A 185 -1.13 11.01 3.84
N VAL A 186 -0.67 9.77 3.74
CA VAL A 186 0.14 9.27 2.63
C VAL A 186 -0.65 8.13 1.97
N PRO A 187 -0.68 8.01 0.63
CA PRO A 187 -1.31 6.87 -0.03
C PRO A 187 -0.83 5.53 0.55
N GLY A 188 -1.77 4.63 0.85
CA GLY A 188 -1.49 3.32 1.45
C GLY A 188 -1.19 3.34 2.96
N SER A 189 -1.10 4.50 3.61
CA SER A 189 -0.85 4.60 5.05
C SER A 189 -2.14 4.84 5.86
N ILE A 190 -1.99 4.78 7.19
CA ILE A 190 -3.00 5.29 8.14
C ILE A 190 -3.08 6.82 7.99
N GLU A 191 -4.29 7.37 8.10
CA GLU A 191 -4.55 8.80 8.20
C GLU A 191 -4.43 9.23 9.67
N TYR A 192 -3.69 10.30 9.93
CA TYR A 192 -3.58 10.92 11.25
C TYR A 192 -4.34 12.23 11.31
N ARG A 193 -4.80 12.59 12.51
CA ARG A 193 -5.52 13.83 12.80
C ARG A 193 -4.84 14.51 13.99
N THR A 194 -4.52 15.81 13.86
CA THR A 194 -4.06 16.62 15.00
C THR A 194 -5.18 16.84 16.00
N LYS A 195 -4.83 17.33 17.18
CA LYS A 195 -5.79 17.97 18.08
C LYS A 195 -6.40 19.19 17.40
N THR A 196 -7.55 19.55 17.93
CA THR A 196 -8.27 20.77 17.60
C THR A 196 -7.78 21.88 18.50
N ILE A 197 -7.60 23.07 17.95
CA ILE A 197 -7.23 24.27 18.71
C ILE A 197 -8.35 25.27 18.60
N ASP A 198 -9.04 25.50 19.70
CA ASP A 198 -10.28 26.25 19.68
C ASP A 198 -10.09 27.75 19.37
N ASN A 199 -11.00 28.32 18.59
CA ASN A 199 -11.26 29.73 18.38
C ASN A 199 -10.04 30.52 17.90
N THR A 200 -9.36 30.04 16.87
CA THR A 200 -8.18 30.67 16.29
C THR A 200 -8.02 30.45 14.79
N LEU A 201 -7.49 31.46 14.10
CA LEU A 201 -7.08 31.37 12.70
C LEU A 201 -5.55 31.17 12.55
N ASN A 202 -4.84 31.09 13.68
CA ASN A 202 -3.39 30.89 13.76
C ASN A 202 -3.05 29.81 14.80
N PRO A 203 -3.51 28.55 14.59
CA PRO A 203 -3.29 27.46 15.54
C PRO A 203 -1.83 27.01 15.58
N GLU A 204 -1.36 26.57 16.74
CA GLU A 204 -0.07 25.89 16.92
C GLU A 204 -0.30 24.49 17.50
N TRP A 205 -0.13 23.46 16.68
CA TRP A 205 -0.35 22.06 17.09
C TRP A 205 0.91 21.44 17.67
N ASN A 206 2.05 21.64 16.99
CA ASN A 206 3.34 21.03 17.33
C ASN A 206 3.25 19.51 17.52
N GLU A 207 2.55 18.84 16.60
CA GLU A 207 2.35 17.38 16.63
C GLU A 207 3.18 16.67 15.57
N ILE A 208 3.49 15.40 15.81
CA ILE A 208 4.35 14.59 14.93
C ILE A 208 3.62 13.32 14.52
N PHE A 209 3.70 13.02 13.23
CA PHE A 209 3.20 11.77 12.67
C PHE A 209 4.30 11.06 11.88
N GLU A 210 4.29 9.74 11.92
CA GLU A 210 5.26 8.89 11.21
C GLU A 210 4.51 7.96 10.25
N PHE A 211 4.87 8.01 8.97
CA PHE A 211 4.21 7.28 7.89
C PHE A 211 5.19 6.31 7.27
N VAL A 212 4.81 5.04 7.16
CA VAL A 212 5.56 4.08 6.34
C VAL A 212 5.22 4.34 4.88
N VAL A 213 6.25 4.55 4.05
CA VAL A 213 6.11 4.86 2.63
C VAL A 213 6.33 3.59 1.82
N GLU A 214 5.31 3.18 1.06
CA GLU A 214 5.42 2.05 0.14
C GLU A 214 6.09 2.44 -1.17
N GLN A 215 5.73 3.62 -1.72
CA GLN A 215 6.24 4.19 -2.96
C GLN A 215 6.46 5.70 -2.81
N TYR A 216 7.66 6.22 -3.06
CA TYR A 216 7.93 7.67 -2.97
C TYR A 216 7.92 8.36 -4.35
N GLU A 217 8.07 7.62 -5.45
CA GLU A 217 8.19 8.21 -6.79
C GLU A 217 6.88 8.81 -7.32
N SER A 218 5.75 8.19 -6.98
CA SER A 218 4.40 8.60 -7.43
C SER A 218 3.59 9.35 -6.36
N ASP A 219 3.96 9.21 -5.10
CA ASP A 219 3.08 9.56 -4.00
C ASP A 219 3.39 10.95 -3.44
N SER A 220 2.41 11.53 -2.76
CA SER A 220 2.52 12.80 -2.06
C SER A 220 2.02 12.64 -0.64
N ILE A 221 2.57 13.42 0.29
CA ILE A 221 1.94 13.63 1.59
C ILE A 221 0.89 14.74 1.43
N GLU A 222 -0.32 14.45 1.89
CA GLU A 222 -1.50 15.29 1.78
C GLU A 222 -1.86 15.85 3.16
N PHE A 223 -2.19 17.14 3.18
CA PHE A 223 -2.64 17.87 4.36
C PHE A 223 -3.98 18.50 4.05
N GLU A 224 -5.01 18.18 4.83
CA GLU A 224 -6.32 18.81 4.74
C GLU A 224 -6.63 19.47 6.08
N VAL A 225 -6.94 20.76 6.06
CA VAL A 225 -7.26 21.53 7.25
C VAL A 225 -8.78 21.64 7.34
N TYR A 226 -9.32 21.39 8.52
CA TYR A 226 -10.74 21.41 8.80
C TYR A 226 -11.04 22.24 10.04
N ASP A 227 -12.24 22.79 10.09
CA ASP A 227 -12.87 23.36 11.27
C ASP A 227 -13.69 22.27 11.97
N GLU A 228 -13.50 22.03 13.26
CA GLU A 228 -14.29 21.03 14.00
C GLU A 228 -15.65 21.59 14.40
N ASP A 229 -16.71 20.92 13.94
CA ASP A 229 -18.07 21.41 14.09
C ASP A 229 -19.01 20.32 14.65
N HIS A 230 -20.05 20.73 15.36
CA HIS A 230 -20.98 19.78 16.00
C HIS A 230 -21.73 18.87 15.03
N VAL A 231 -21.97 19.32 13.79
CA VAL A 231 -22.75 18.59 12.79
C VAL A 231 -21.85 17.98 11.73
N LYS A 232 -20.92 18.77 11.19
CA LYS A 232 -20.00 18.35 10.14
C LYS A 232 -18.85 19.32 10.08
N ASP A 233 -17.63 18.77 10.13
CA ASP A 233 -16.41 19.56 9.94
C ASP A 233 -16.38 20.29 8.59
N ASP A 234 -16.07 21.58 8.64
CA ASP A 234 -15.97 22.42 7.45
C ASP A 234 -14.54 22.43 6.90
N PHE A 235 -14.42 22.27 5.59
CA PHE A 235 -13.12 22.25 4.92
C PHE A 235 -12.54 23.66 4.80
N ILE A 236 -11.34 23.88 5.34
CA ILE A 236 -10.68 25.20 5.37
C ILE A 236 -9.34 25.25 4.64
N GLY A 237 -9.08 24.27 3.77
CA GLY A 237 -8.01 24.30 2.77
C GLY A 237 -7.18 23.03 2.75
N ARG A 238 -6.37 22.85 1.70
CA ARG A 238 -5.46 21.71 1.57
C ARG A 238 -4.10 22.08 1.01
N ALA A 239 -3.10 21.26 1.30
CA ALA A 239 -1.80 21.32 0.66
C ALA A 239 -1.28 19.91 0.42
N GLN A 240 -0.35 19.76 -0.52
CA GLN A 240 0.33 18.50 -0.76
C GLN A 240 1.79 18.73 -1.11
N LEU A 241 2.65 17.78 -0.78
CA LEU A 241 4.06 17.78 -1.17
C LEU A 241 4.44 16.39 -1.70
N ARG A 242 5.09 16.35 -2.87
CA ARG A 242 5.57 15.08 -3.44
C ARG A 242 6.67 14.48 -2.58
N LEU A 243 6.61 13.17 -2.37
CA LEU A 243 7.57 12.46 -1.53
C LEU A 243 8.97 12.42 -2.15
N ASN A 244 9.08 12.36 -3.48
CA ASN A 244 10.37 12.41 -4.17
C ASN A 244 11.18 13.68 -3.84
N THR A 245 10.51 14.83 -3.66
CA THR A 245 11.17 16.07 -3.23
C THR A 245 11.81 15.93 -1.85
N LEU A 246 11.22 15.14 -0.94
CA LEU A 246 11.77 14.90 0.39
C LEU A 246 13.02 14.01 0.34
N VAL A 247 13.02 13.01 -0.54
CA VAL A 247 14.18 12.12 -0.74
C VAL A 247 15.40 12.91 -1.20
N ASP A 248 15.21 13.93 -2.03
CA ASP A 248 16.31 14.74 -2.57
C ASP A 248 16.87 15.79 -1.60
N ASN A 249 16.11 16.20 -0.57
CA ASN A 249 16.43 17.35 0.29
C ASN A 249 16.67 17.00 1.77
N ASP A 250 16.62 15.72 2.15
CA ASP A 250 16.68 15.16 3.52
C ASP A 250 15.60 15.70 4.49
N ASP A 251 15.61 17.01 4.75
CA ASP A 251 14.72 17.72 5.68
C ASP A 251 14.14 18.98 4.99
N ILE A 252 12.81 19.11 4.94
CA ILE A 252 12.12 20.29 4.41
C ILE A 252 11.36 20.98 5.53
N ASN A 253 11.69 22.24 5.81
CA ASN A 253 10.91 23.10 6.70
C ASN A 253 10.39 24.29 5.91
N THR A 254 9.07 24.36 5.72
CA THR A 254 8.45 25.38 4.86
C THR A 254 7.03 25.73 5.26
N TRP A 255 6.58 26.88 4.79
CA TRP A 255 5.16 27.22 4.70
C TRP A 255 4.60 26.70 3.38
N LEU A 256 3.45 26.02 3.46
CA LEU A 256 2.64 25.58 2.34
C LEU A 256 1.41 26.48 2.26
N THR A 257 1.20 27.16 1.13
CA THR A 257 -0.03 27.92 0.90
C THR A 257 -1.20 26.96 0.70
N LEU A 258 -2.29 27.17 1.44
CA LEU A 258 -3.48 26.34 1.32
C LEU A 258 -4.21 26.63 0.00
N GLN A 259 -4.58 25.57 -0.69
CA GLN A 259 -5.34 25.56 -1.94
C GLN A 259 -6.84 25.44 -1.66
N ASP A 260 -7.64 25.80 -2.66
CA ASP A 260 -9.12 25.79 -2.63
C ASP A 260 -9.77 26.71 -1.60
N VAL A 261 -8.98 27.65 -1.06
CA VAL A 261 -9.42 28.71 -0.14
C VAL A 261 -8.76 30.04 -0.51
N LYS A 262 -9.32 31.14 -0.01
CA LYS A 262 -8.84 32.50 -0.33
C LYS A 262 -7.53 32.87 0.36
N GLN A 263 -7.27 32.30 1.53
CA GLN A 263 -6.10 32.57 2.37
C GLN A 263 -5.84 31.39 3.31
N GLY A 264 -4.65 31.38 3.89
CA GLY A 264 -4.22 30.35 4.83
C GLY A 264 -2.88 29.76 4.41
N SER A 265 -2.02 29.50 5.39
CA SER A 265 -0.75 28.80 5.16
C SER A 265 -0.46 27.85 6.31
N LEU A 266 0.09 26.70 6.00
CA LEU A 266 0.45 25.65 6.94
C LEU A 266 1.97 25.52 7.03
N ASN A 267 2.55 25.64 8.22
CA ASN A 267 3.96 25.44 8.47
C ASN A 267 4.22 23.98 8.85
N VAL A 268 5.03 23.30 8.06
CA VAL A 268 5.41 21.90 8.28
C VAL A 268 6.92 21.73 8.25
N SER A 269 7.40 20.77 9.04
CA SER A 269 8.76 20.23 8.89
C SER A 269 8.65 18.75 8.55
N LEU A 270 9.25 18.31 7.46
CA LEU A 270 9.11 16.97 6.91
C LEU A 270 10.50 16.36 6.76
N GLN A 271 10.63 15.08 7.10
CA GLN A 271 11.89 14.34 7.02
C GLN A 271 11.68 12.99 6.37
N TYR A 272 12.60 12.58 5.51
CA TYR A 272 12.59 11.26 4.92
C TYR A 272 13.70 10.37 5.51
N PHE A 273 13.33 9.16 5.92
CA PHE A 273 14.26 8.15 6.44
C PHE A 273 14.30 6.94 5.52
N SER A 274 15.43 6.73 4.87
CA SER A 274 15.71 5.50 4.12
C SER A 274 15.92 4.32 5.07
N LEU A 275 15.38 3.16 4.70
CA LEU A 275 15.55 1.94 5.49
C LEU A 275 16.95 1.33 5.28
N THR A 276 17.54 0.83 6.37
CA THR A 276 18.84 0.15 6.34
C THR A 276 18.86 -1.03 7.31
N LYS A 277 19.62 -2.07 6.95
CA LYS A 277 19.87 -3.24 7.82
C LYS A 277 21.07 -3.03 8.76
N GLN A 278 21.79 -1.90 8.63
CA GLN A 278 23.00 -1.66 9.41
C GLN A 278 22.66 -1.21 10.84
N LYS A 279 23.10 -1.98 11.84
CA LYS A 279 22.90 -1.67 13.27
C LYS A 279 23.47 -0.31 13.69
N SER A 280 24.55 0.15 13.06
CA SER A 280 25.18 1.45 13.31
C SER A 280 24.23 2.64 13.04
N ALA A 281 23.22 2.47 12.18
CA ALA A 281 22.24 3.51 11.91
C ALA A 281 21.39 3.88 13.14
N LEU A 282 21.24 2.96 14.10
CA LEU A 282 20.52 3.22 15.35
C LEU A 282 21.17 4.34 16.18
N GLU A 283 22.51 4.43 16.17
CA GLU A 283 23.21 5.51 16.89
C GLU A 283 23.03 6.87 16.19
N ILE A 284 22.95 6.86 14.85
CA ILE A 284 22.77 8.07 14.05
C ILE A 284 21.36 8.64 14.28
N ILE A 285 20.33 7.78 14.21
CA ILE A 285 18.94 8.21 14.42
C ILE A 285 18.69 8.65 15.86
N GLU A 286 19.34 8.01 16.85
CA GLU A 286 19.28 8.44 18.25
C GLU A 286 19.74 9.89 18.42
N ARG A 287 20.87 10.25 17.79
CA ARG A 287 21.40 11.62 17.83
C ARG A 287 20.46 12.61 17.16
N LYS A 288 19.91 12.28 15.98
CA LYS A 288 18.92 13.13 15.29
C LYS A 288 17.66 13.34 16.14
N ASN A 289 17.10 12.27 16.71
CA ASN A 289 15.88 12.34 17.54
C ASN A 289 16.08 13.21 18.79
N ASN A 290 17.24 13.12 19.45
CA ASN A 290 17.54 13.90 20.67
C ASN A 290 17.66 15.41 20.43
N VAL A 291 17.97 15.84 19.20
CA VAL A 291 18.10 17.27 18.85
C VAL A 291 16.74 17.93 18.67
N MET A 292 15.73 17.19 18.20
CA MET A 292 14.48 17.79 17.75
C MET A 292 13.48 18.00 18.89
N ILE A 293 13.18 17.00 19.73
CA ILE A 293 12.15 17.13 20.78
C ILE A 293 12.48 16.24 22.00
N LYS A 294 12.57 16.82 23.21
CA LYS A 294 12.84 16.08 24.46
C LYS A 294 11.66 15.27 25.02
N ARG A 295 10.46 15.40 24.44
CA ARG A 295 9.19 14.91 25.04
C ARG A 295 8.51 13.77 24.29
N GLU A 296 8.84 13.51 23.03
CA GLU A 296 8.18 12.46 22.24
C GLU A 296 9.08 11.26 21.96
N LYS A 297 8.51 10.06 22.06
CA LYS A 297 9.23 8.80 21.86
C LYS A 297 9.23 8.44 20.37
N LEU A 298 10.12 9.09 19.62
CA LEU A 298 10.24 8.92 18.17
C LEU A 298 10.75 7.53 17.76
N SER A 299 10.29 7.06 16.61
CA SER A 299 10.71 5.77 16.06
C SER A 299 12.15 5.78 15.57
N LYS A 300 12.82 4.64 15.71
CA LYS A 300 14.23 4.42 15.33
C LYS A 300 14.37 3.26 14.35
N ALA A 301 13.40 2.36 14.33
CA ALA A 301 13.37 1.23 13.42
C ALA A 301 11.93 0.97 12.95
N LEU A 302 11.82 0.29 11.82
CA LEU A 302 10.59 -0.28 11.31
C LEU A 302 10.72 -1.81 11.37
N LEU A 303 9.88 -2.45 12.18
CA LEU A 303 9.76 -3.89 12.21
C LEU A 303 8.73 -4.34 11.19
N VAL A 304 9.14 -5.25 10.31
CA VAL A 304 8.26 -5.91 9.36
C VAL A 304 8.10 -7.36 9.78
N CYS A 305 6.87 -7.80 10.01
CA CYS A 305 6.53 -9.16 10.39
C CYS A 305 5.59 -9.79 9.36
N TYR A 306 6.06 -10.84 8.67
CA TYR A 306 5.23 -11.67 7.80
C TYR A 306 4.68 -12.85 8.59
N ILE A 307 3.36 -12.92 8.73
CA ILE A 307 2.64 -14.01 9.37
C ILE A 307 2.14 -14.94 8.28
N ASP A 308 2.83 -16.06 8.05
CA ASP A 308 2.44 -17.06 7.06
C ASP A 308 1.19 -17.84 7.50
N ARG A 309 1.34 -18.73 8.49
CA ARG A 309 0.27 -19.62 8.95
C ARG A 309 0.44 -20.01 10.41
N CYS A 310 -0.64 -20.51 11.01
CA CYS A 310 -0.56 -21.31 12.23
C CYS A 310 -0.91 -22.77 11.91
N LEU A 311 -0.37 -23.70 12.70
CA LEU A 311 -0.67 -25.12 12.59
C LEU A 311 -1.16 -25.65 13.94
N ASN A 312 -2.13 -26.55 13.90
CA ASN A 312 -2.65 -27.29 15.05
C ASN A 312 -3.12 -26.41 16.22
N LEU A 313 -3.82 -25.31 15.93
CA LEU A 313 -4.36 -24.43 16.97
C LEU A 313 -5.34 -25.17 17.90
N PRO A 314 -5.34 -24.85 19.20
CA PRO A 314 -6.16 -25.54 20.18
C PRO A 314 -7.65 -25.29 19.95
N ARG A 315 -8.44 -26.36 20.05
CA ARG A 315 -9.90 -26.30 20.01
C ARG A 315 -10.46 -25.82 21.35
N SER A 316 -11.66 -25.24 21.31
CA SER A 316 -12.37 -24.80 22.51
C SER A 316 -12.58 -25.96 23.48
N LYS A 317 -12.14 -25.79 24.73
CA LYS A 317 -12.20 -26.82 25.78
C LYS A 317 -13.63 -27.29 26.11
N LYS A 318 -14.65 -26.45 25.89
CA LYS A 318 -16.05 -26.75 26.29
C LYS A 318 -16.85 -27.50 25.22
N LYS A 319 -16.55 -27.28 23.94
CA LYS A 319 -17.34 -27.80 22.80
C LYS A 319 -16.51 -28.55 21.76
N HIS A 320 -15.20 -28.70 21.97
CA HIS A 320 -14.26 -29.17 20.96
C HIS A 320 -14.38 -28.45 19.61
N GLN A 321 -14.86 -27.21 19.63
CA GLN A 321 -15.08 -26.40 18.45
C GLN A 321 -13.77 -25.80 17.96
N GLU A 322 -13.59 -25.76 16.65
CA GLU A 322 -12.46 -25.06 16.03
C GLU A 322 -12.55 -23.55 16.28
N PRO A 323 -11.41 -22.87 16.52
CA PRO A 323 -11.43 -21.45 16.81
C PRO A 323 -11.75 -20.62 15.55
N ASN A 324 -12.07 -19.34 15.75
CA ASN A 324 -12.04 -18.33 14.70
C ASN A 324 -10.74 -17.51 14.85
N PRO A 325 -9.62 -17.96 14.28
CA PRO A 325 -8.31 -17.41 14.61
C PRO A 325 -8.01 -16.09 13.89
N PHE A 326 -7.34 -15.20 14.60
CA PHE A 326 -6.62 -14.05 14.06
C PHE A 326 -5.38 -13.76 14.91
N CYS A 327 -4.37 -13.10 14.36
CA CYS A 327 -3.18 -12.70 15.11
C CYS A 327 -3.21 -11.20 15.43
N ARG A 328 -2.76 -10.84 16.63
CA ARG A 328 -2.38 -9.47 17.00
C ARG A 328 -0.87 -9.38 17.08
N VAL A 329 -0.25 -8.51 16.29
CA VAL A 329 1.18 -8.26 16.33
C VAL A 329 1.41 -6.97 17.11
N LYS A 330 2.23 -7.03 18.16
CA LYS A 330 2.39 -5.95 19.13
C LYS A 330 3.87 -5.65 19.35
N VAL A 331 4.18 -4.36 19.39
CA VAL A 331 5.43 -3.81 19.92
C VAL A 331 5.04 -2.57 20.71
N GLU A 332 5.31 -2.57 22.02
CA GLU A 332 5.09 -1.46 22.97
C GLU A 332 4.12 -0.36 22.51
N GLY A 333 2.85 -0.47 22.89
CA GLY A 333 1.82 0.55 22.60
C GLY A 333 1.29 0.55 21.16
N THR A 334 1.97 -0.11 20.22
CA THR A 334 1.51 -0.26 18.83
C THR A 334 1.02 -1.69 18.59
N GLU A 335 -0.15 -1.84 17.95
CA GLU A 335 -0.67 -3.13 17.54
C GLU A 335 -1.25 -3.12 16.12
N THR A 336 -1.09 -4.23 15.41
CA THR A 336 -1.78 -4.53 14.16
C THR A 336 -2.52 -5.87 14.28
N LYS A 337 -3.51 -6.09 13.39
CA LYS A 337 -4.36 -7.28 13.41
C LYS A 337 -4.50 -7.89 12.02
N THR A 338 -4.41 -9.20 11.93
CA THR A 338 -4.70 -9.95 10.69
C THR A 338 -6.19 -10.05 10.39
N GLN A 339 -6.53 -10.55 9.20
CA GLN A 339 -7.88 -11.07 8.94
C GLN A 339 -8.24 -12.18 9.94
N THR A 340 -9.56 -12.36 10.13
CA THR A 340 -10.11 -13.42 10.98
C THR A 340 -10.60 -14.55 10.11
N PHE A 341 -10.20 -15.78 10.41
CA PHE A 341 -10.76 -16.99 9.80
C PHE A 341 -11.88 -17.56 10.65
N GLU A 342 -12.78 -18.33 10.03
CA GLU A 342 -13.88 -19.00 10.71
C GLU A 342 -13.63 -20.50 10.80
N SER A 343 -13.72 -21.06 12.01
CA SER A 343 -13.61 -22.49 12.30
C SER A 343 -12.41 -23.15 11.61
N GLN A 344 -11.19 -22.75 12.00
CA GLN A 344 -9.95 -23.29 11.45
C GLN A 344 -8.89 -23.51 12.54
N THR A 345 -8.22 -24.66 12.51
CA THR A 345 -7.04 -24.94 13.34
C THR A 345 -5.71 -24.70 12.62
N ASN A 346 -5.73 -24.60 11.29
CA ASN A 346 -4.56 -24.39 10.44
C ASN A 346 -4.72 -23.17 9.51
N PRO A 347 -4.97 -21.96 10.04
CA PRO A 347 -5.20 -20.78 9.21
C PRO A 347 -3.93 -20.35 8.48
N GLN A 348 -4.07 -19.98 7.21
CA GLN A 348 -3.02 -19.38 6.38
C GLN A 348 -3.33 -17.89 6.20
N PHE A 349 -2.59 -17.05 6.92
CA PHE A 349 -2.81 -15.60 6.97
C PHE A 349 -2.15 -14.88 5.80
N GLU A 350 -0.91 -15.22 5.46
CA GLU A 350 -0.12 -14.48 4.46
C GLU A 350 -0.17 -12.96 4.68
N HIS A 351 -0.12 -12.53 5.94
CA HIS A 351 -0.36 -11.14 6.33
C HIS A 351 0.94 -10.44 6.71
N ILE A 352 1.04 -9.14 6.43
CA ILE A 352 2.21 -8.35 6.75
C ILE A 352 1.83 -7.24 7.70
N SER A 353 2.55 -7.20 8.82
CA SER A 353 2.46 -6.16 9.83
C SER A 353 3.70 -5.29 9.76
N GLN A 354 3.50 -3.98 9.59
CA GLN A 354 4.53 -2.96 9.66
C GLN A 354 4.36 -2.21 10.99
N ILE A 355 5.38 -2.23 11.84
CA ILE A 355 5.32 -1.64 13.18
C ILE A 355 6.54 -0.75 13.40
N LEU A 356 6.28 0.52 13.67
CA LEU A 356 7.31 1.47 14.06
C LEU A 356 7.78 1.18 15.49
N CYS A 357 9.10 1.14 15.69
CA CYS A 357 9.73 0.79 16.96
C CYS A 357 10.57 1.95 17.45
N ALA A 358 10.25 2.45 18.65
CA ALA A 358 10.97 3.55 19.26
C ALA A 358 12.20 3.09 20.04
N ASN A 359 12.27 1.84 20.47
CA ASN A 359 13.44 1.31 21.15
C ASN A 359 13.73 -0.16 20.80
N PRO A 360 14.17 -0.44 19.56
CA PRO A 360 14.33 -1.82 19.07
C PRO A 360 15.33 -2.67 19.86
N LEU A 361 16.23 -2.07 20.65
CA LEU A 361 17.19 -2.82 21.47
C LEU A 361 16.59 -3.33 22.80
N HIS A 362 15.46 -2.77 23.23
CA HIS A 362 14.82 -3.08 24.51
C HIS A 362 13.38 -3.58 24.36
N GLU A 363 12.73 -3.25 23.25
CA GLU A 363 11.36 -3.64 22.94
C GLU A 363 11.29 -5.13 22.53
N LYS A 364 10.11 -5.71 22.70
CA LYS A 364 9.81 -7.09 22.33
C LYS A 364 8.69 -7.13 21.30
N LEU A 365 8.84 -8.03 20.34
CA LEU A 365 7.76 -8.44 19.45
C LEU A 365 6.91 -9.47 20.19
N LYS A 366 5.60 -9.22 20.26
CA LYS A 366 4.62 -10.19 20.75
C LYS A 366 3.57 -10.45 19.69
N ILE A 367 3.29 -11.73 19.41
CA ILE A 367 2.24 -12.16 18.49
C ILE A 367 1.25 -12.99 19.29
N ASP A 368 0.05 -12.44 19.52
CA ASP A 368 -1.05 -13.15 20.19
C ASP A 368 -1.99 -13.77 19.15
N VAL A 369 -2.13 -15.09 19.13
CA VAL A 369 -3.15 -15.78 18.36
C VAL A 369 -4.44 -15.80 19.18
N CYS A 370 -5.49 -15.19 18.67
CA CYS A 370 -6.74 -14.94 19.38
C CYS A 370 -7.91 -15.69 18.74
N ASN A 371 -8.88 -16.10 19.56
CA ASN A 371 -10.14 -16.67 19.09
C ASN A 371 -11.26 -15.62 19.13
N ALA A 372 -11.74 -15.18 17.97
CA ALA A 372 -12.81 -14.18 17.87
C ALA A 372 -14.13 -14.63 18.51
N GLN A 373 -14.42 -15.94 18.53
CA GLN A 373 -15.66 -16.47 19.14
C GLN A 373 -15.65 -16.42 20.67
N SER A 374 -14.46 -16.37 21.29
CA SER A 374 -14.28 -16.38 22.75
C SER A 374 -13.91 -14.99 23.28
N LYS A 375 -14.60 -13.93 22.86
CA LYS A 375 -14.27 -12.54 23.25
C LYS A 375 -12.78 -12.19 23.02
N ASN A 376 -12.20 -12.66 21.92
CA ASN A 376 -10.78 -12.45 21.57
C ASN A 376 -9.78 -13.04 22.59
N GLU A 377 -10.14 -14.13 23.28
CA GLU A 377 -9.23 -14.89 24.15
C GLU A 377 -7.95 -15.29 23.39
N VAL A 378 -6.80 -15.13 24.03
CA VAL A 378 -5.50 -15.55 23.49
C VAL A 378 -5.36 -17.06 23.68
N ILE A 379 -5.24 -17.79 22.56
CA ILE A 379 -5.17 -19.24 22.53
C ILE A 379 -3.76 -19.78 22.30
N ALA A 380 -2.86 -18.96 21.74
CA ALA A 380 -1.44 -19.21 21.62
C ALA A 380 -0.70 -17.87 21.52
N TYR A 381 0.60 -17.85 21.82
CA TYR A 381 1.40 -16.63 21.65
C TYR A 381 2.84 -16.97 21.30
N PHE A 382 3.51 -15.98 20.69
CA PHE A 382 4.95 -15.97 20.46
C PHE A 382 5.50 -14.64 20.98
N GLU A 383 6.68 -14.66 21.60
CA GLU A 383 7.35 -13.45 22.10
C GLU A 383 8.86 -13.55 21.87
N MET A 384 9.46 -12.47 21.39
CA MET A 384 10.90 -12.40 21.11
C MET A 384 11.44 -10.98 21.33
N PRO A 385 12.60 -10.80 21.99
CA PRO A 385 13.30 -9.52 22.03
C PRO A 385 13.70 -9.06 20.62
N ILE A 386 13.37 -7.83 20.23
CA ILE A 386 13.64 -7.31 18.88
C ILE A 386 15.14 -7.24 18.60
N LYS A 387 15.96 -7.01 19.63
CA LYS A 387 17.44 -7.00 19.51
C LYS A 387 18.01 -8.28 18.88
N GLN A 388 17.35 -9.43 19.05
CA GLN A 388 17.81 -10.71 18.49
C GLN A 388 17.72 -10.77 16.95
N ILE A 389 17.02 -9.83 16.32
CA ILE A 389 16.96 -9.72 14.85
C ILE A 389 18.28 -9.14 14.30
N TYR A 390 19.03 -8.41 15.12
CA TYR A 390 20.29 -7.77 14.73
C TYR A 390 21.55 -8.60 15.02
N ASP A 391 21.42 -9.61 15.87
CA ASP A 391 22.51 -10.48 16.33
C ASP A 391 22.55 -11.74 15.46
#